data_AF-A0A1I1I1I4-F1
#
_entry.id   AF-A0A1I1I1I4-F1
#
_cell.length_a   1.000
_cell.length_b   1.000
_cell.length_c   1.000
_cell.angle_alpha   90.00
_cell.angle_beta   90.00
_cell.angle_gamma   90.00
#
_symmetry.space_group_name_H-M   'P 1'
#
loop_
_entity.id
_entity.type
_entity.pdbx_description
1 polymer ?
#
loop_
_entity_poly.entity_id
_entity_poly.type
_entity_poly.pdbx_seq_one_letter_code
_entity_poly.pdbx_strand_id
1 'polypeptide(L)'
;MKLDDSIIDQFNLEPEDDREPVNVMKVPELLDFLKESASRIVSKSKQYFSTTDADIQADCLDIVAIRLNDFAQAFIDIIIFIRKAEGSYNGKSSSLRYCVTSYDTLVSNQKEEEKQFLGELLLRNEITHDYFNREIHLRKLIALMQNYSDGALDVYEQLTKICQNKDLLDKYVDKNAKV
;
A
#
# COMPACT_ATOMS: atom_id res chain seq x y z
N MET A 1 -23.34 -1.60 40.84
CA MET A 1 -24.50 -2.44 40.47
C MET A 1 -24.03 -3.30 39.32
N LYS A 2 -23.85 -4.61 39.51
CA LYS A 2 -23.52 -5.53 38.41
C LYS A 2 -24.86 -5.93 37.77
N LEU A 3 -25.01 -5.71 36.47
CA LEU A 3 -26.14 -6.24 35.72
C LEU A 3 -26.03 -7.77 35.72
N ASP A 4 -27.15 -8.42 35.97
CA ASP A 4 -27.28 -9.87 36.02
C ASP A 4 -27.38 -10.39 34.59
N ASP A 5 -26.46 -11.30 34.21
CA ASP A 5 -26.36 -11.87 32.86
C ASP A 5 -27.66 -12.61 32.46
N SER A 6 -28.51 -12.97 33.44
CA SER A 6 -29.83 -13.58 33.24
C SER A 6 -30.82 -12.70 32.46
N ILE A 7 -30.62 -11.37 32.43
CA ILE A 7 -31.48 -10.44 31.69
C ILE A 7 -31.12 -10.46 30.19
N ILE A 8 -29.86 -10.65 29.83
CA ILE A 8 -29.41 -10.64 28.43
C ILE A 8 -29.99 -11.86 27.69
N ASP A 9 -29.97 -13.03 28.33
CA ASP A 9 -30.49 -14.28 27.79
C ASP A 9 -32.01 -14.28 27.61
N GLN A 10 -32.75 -13.55 28.48
CA GLN A 10 -34.22 -13.50 28.42
C GLN A 10 -34.76 -12.62 27.28
N PHE A 11 -34.00 -11.62 26.84
CA PHE A 11 -34.44 -10.69 25.81
C PHE A 11 -33.88 -11.00 24.42
N ASN A 12 -33.10 -12.09 24.26
CA ASN A 12 -32.46 -12.48 23.00
C ASN A 12 -31.75 -11.26 22.35
N LEU A 13 -31.09 -10.46 23.19
CA LEU A 13 -30.36 -9.24 22.81
C LEU A 13 -28.93 -9.55 22.36
N GLU A 14 -28.65 -10.79 21.94
CA GLU A 14 -27.44 -11.02 21.16
C GLU A 14 -27.55 -10.14 19.91
N PRO A 15 -26.68 -9.13 19.74
CA PRO A 15 -26.70 -8.34 18.52
C PRO A 15 -26.58 -9.33 17.36
N GLU A 16 -27.55 -9.31 16.44
CA GLU A 16 -27.41 -10.04 15.17
C GLU A 16 -26.06 -9.62 14.60
N ASP A 17 -25.13 -10.57 14.57
CA ASP A 17 -23.74 -10.36 14.19
C ASP A 17 -23.67 -10.24 12.66
N ASP A 18 -24.40 -9.27 12.12
CA ASP A 18 -24.28 -8.80 10.73
C ASP A 18 -22.98 -7.99 10.67
N ARG A 19 -21.86 -8.68 10.89
CA ARG A 19 -20.53 -8.10 10.75
C ARG A 19 -20.40 -7.75 9.29
N GLU A 20 -20.35 -6.46 8.98
CA GLU A 20 -19.87 -6.01 7.68
C GLU A 20 -18.59 -6.78 7.34
N PRO A 21 -18.42 -7.26 6.10
CA PRO A 21 -17.27 -8.06 5.73
C PRO A 21 -15.98 -7.24 5.93
N VAL A 22 -15.34 -7.43 7.09
CA VAL A 22 -14.10 -6.72 7.46
C VAL A 22 -12.98 -7.25 6.57
N ASN A 23 -12.18 -6.36 5.99
CA ASN A 23 -11.06 -6.64 5.09
C ASN A 23 -11.42 -7.10 3.66
N VAL A 24 -12.60 -6.72 3.17
CA VAL A 24 -12.99 -6.92 1.77
C VAL A 24 -13.13 -5.56 1.09
N MET A 25 -12.52 -5.38 -0.09
CA MET A 25 -12.54 -4.13 -0.85
C MET A 25 -12.64 -4.43 -2.35
N LYS A 26 -13.35 -3.62 -3.14
CA LYS A 26 -13.36 -3.79 -4.60
C LYS A 26 -12.00 -3.43 -5.19
N VAL A 27 -11.61 -4.10 -6.26
CA VAL A 27 -10.34 -3.83 -6.94
C VAL A 27 -10.20 -2.35 -7.36
N PRO A 28 -11.23 -1.68 -7.94
CA PRO A 28 -11.20 -0.26 -8.24
C PRO A 28 -10.93 0.64 -7.02
N GLU A 29 -11.57 0.35 -5.89
CA GLU A 29 -11.39 1.13 -4.65
C GLU A 29 -9.95 1.00 -4.14
N LEU A 30 -9.36 -0.20 -4.22
CA LEU A 30 -7.98 -0.43 -3.83
C LEU A 30 -6.98 0.23 -4.79
N LEU A 31 -7.27 0.23 -6.09
CA LEU A 31 -6.48 0.95 -7.09
C LEU A 31 -6.57 2.47 -6.91
N ASP A 32 -7.74 3.00 -6.57
CA ASP A 32 -7.93 4.41 -6.26
C ASP A 32 -7.15 4.81 -5.00
N PHE A 33 -7.18 3.99 -3.95
CA PHE A 33 -6.36 4.22 -2.75
C PHE A 33 -4.85 4.21 -3.06
N LEU A 34 -4.39 3.28 -3.90
CA LEU A 34 -3.00 3.24 -4.37
C LEU A 34 -2.65 4.51 -5.15
N LYS A 35 -3.54 4.95 -6.05
CA LYS A 35 -3.39 6.17 -6.85
C LYS A 35 -3.30 7.42 -6.00
N GLU A 36 -4.17 7.54 -4.99
CA GLU A 36 -4.16 8.66 -4.05
C GLU A 36 -2.83 8.73 -3.30
N SER A 37 -2.33 7.57 -2.85
CA SER A 37 -1.05 7.46 -2.17
C SER A 37 0.11 7.87 -3.09
N ALA A 38 0.14 7.34 -4.33
CA ALA A 38 1.14 7.69 -5.34
C ALA A 38 1.13 9.18 -5.69
N SER A 39 -0.06 9.73 -5.96
CA SER A 39 -0.25 11.15 -6.28
C SER A 39 0.21 12.05 -5.12
N ARG A 40 -0.08 11.63 -3.88
CA ARG A 40 0.34 12.37 -2.70
C ARG A 40 1.86 12.35 -2.52
N ILE A 41 2.51 11.20 -2.71
CA ILE A 41 3.97 11.06 -2.71
C ILE A 41 4.60 12.05 -3.70
N VAL A 42 4.15 12.03 -4.95
CA VAL A 42 4.64 12.93 -6.01
C VAL A 42 4.41 14.40 -5.67
N SER A 43 3.18 14.77 -5.27
CA SER A 43 2.85 16.16 -4.97
C SER A 43 3.68 16.73 -3.81
N LYS A 44 3.91 15.94 -2.76
CA LYS A 44 4.67 16.36 -1.57
C LYS A 44 6.17 16.35 -1.83
N SER A 45 6.65 15.46 -2.67
CA SER A 45 8.01 15.49 -3.18
C SER A 45 8.29 16.79 -3.94
N LYS A 46 7.40 17.18 -4.87
CA LYS A 46 7.49 18.45 -5.59
C LYS A 46 7.41 19.66 -4.65
N GLN A 47 6.49 19.62 -3.68
CA GLN A 47 6.35 20.70 -2.69
C GLN A 47 7.63 20.90 -1.87
N TYR A 48 8.24 19.82 -1.38
CA TYR A 48 9.46 19.86 -0.58
C TYR A 48 10.59 20.65 -1.26
N PHE A 49 10.83 20.40 -2.55
CA PHE A 49 11.89 21.07 -3.31
C PHE A 49 11.51 22.47 -3.82
N SER A 50 10.23 22.85 -3.74
CA SER A 50 9.74 24.16 -4.18
C SER A 50 9.72 25.22 -3.09
N THR A 51 9.96 24.83 -1.83
CA THR A 51 9.90 25.71 -0.66
C THR A 51 11.24 25.73 0.08
N THR A 52 11.48 26.83 0.80
CA THR A 52 12.60 26.97 1.75
C THR A 52 12.11 26.96 3.21
N ASP A 53 10.80 26.86 3.43
CA ASP A 53 10.19 26.79 4.75
C ASP A 53 10.45 25.41 5.37
N ALA A 54 11.14 25.40 6.51
CA ALA A 54 11.57 24.18 7.17
C ALA A 54 10.40 23.36 7.74
N ASP A 55 9.33 24.01 8.21
CA ASP A 55 8.15 23.34 8.76
C ASP A 55 7.38 22.65 7.63
N ILE A 56 7.23 23.33 6.49
CA ILE A 56 6.60 22.72 5.30
C ILE A 56 7.44 21.55 4.77
N GLN A 57 8.78 21.66 4.80
CA GLN A 57 9.66 20.57 4.39
C GLN A 57 9.53 19.36 5.33
N ALA A 58 9.48 19.59 6.64
CA ALA A 58 9.26 18.52 7.63
C ALA A 58 7.92 17.82 7.40
N ASP A 59 6.83 18.59 7.23
CA ASP A 59 5.51 18.04 6.92
C ASP A 59 5.51 17.19 5.65
N CYS A 60 6.25 17.60 4.61
CA CYS A 60 6.35 16.83 3.38
C CYS A 60 7.03 15.48 3.61
N LEU A 61 8.11 15.44 4.40
CA LEU A 61 8.81 14.20 4.73
C LEU A 61 7.89 13.23 5.50
N ASP A 62 7.21 13.73 6.52
CA ASP A 62 6.32 12.91 7.36
C ASP A 62 5.15 12.36 6.54
N ILE A 63 4.54 13.19 5.68
CA ILE A 63 3.46 12.75 4.81
C ILE A 63 3.96 11.71 3.81
N VAL A 64 5.12 11.90 3.18
CA VAL A 64 5.65 10.92 2.21
C VAL A 64 5.97 9.60 2.92
N ALA A 65 6.56 9.62 4.11
CA ALA A 65 6.85 8.41 4.88
C ALA A 65 5.59 7.59 5.20
N ILE A 66 4.51 8.27 5.62
CA ILE A 66 3.21 7.63 5.86
C ILE A 66 2.65 7.05 4.55
N ARG A 67 2.68 7.83 3.45
CA ARG A 67 2.13 7.38 2.17
C ARG A 67 2.93 6.26 1.51
N LEU A 68 4.23 6.16 1.76
CA LEU A 68 5.03 4.99 1.34
C LEU A 68 4.55 3.71 2.04
N ASN A 69 4.14 3.80 3.30
CA ASN A 69 3.56 2.66 4.01
C ASN A 69 2.18 2.28 3.47
N ASP A 70 1.30 3.26 3.28
CA ASP A 70 -0.03 3.05 2.67
C ASP A 70 0.10 2.41 1.27
N PHE A 71 0.97 2.98 0.43
CA PHE A 71 1.25 2.48 -0.90
C PHE A 71 1.74 1.03 -0.86
N ALA A 72 2.70 0.72 0.01
CA ALA A 72 3.25 -0.63 0.12
C ALA A 72 2.20 -1.67 0.53
N GLN A 73 1.28 -1.33 1.44
CA GLN A 73 0.21 -2.24 1.85
C GLN A 73 -0.75 -2.52 0.68
N ALA A 74 -1.23 -1.46 0.02
CA ALA A 74 -2.11 -1.60 -1.14
C ALA A 74 -1.43 -2.35 -2.29
N PHE A 75 -0.15 -2.07 -2.55
CA PHE A 75 0.66 -2.79 -3.53
C PHE A 75 0.73 -4.29 -3.21
N ILE A 76 1.05 -4.67 -1.96
CA ILE A 76 1.08 -6.08 -1.54
C ILE A 76 -0.28 -6.73 -1.79
N ASP A 77 -1.36 -6.10 -1.33
CA ASP A 77 -2.71 -6.65 -1.45
C ASP A 77 -3.09 -6.88 -2.92
N ILE A 78 -2.80 -5.93 -3.82
CA ILE A 78 -3.06 -6.05 -5.26
C ILE A 78 -2.23 -7.18 -5.88
N ILE A 79 -0.92 -7.24 -5.59
CA ILE A 79 -0.04 -8.29 -6.14
C ILE A 79 -0.49 -9.68 -5.71
N ILE A 80 -0.77 -9.87 -4.42
CA ILE A 80 -1.25 -11.15 -3.90
C ILE A 80 -2.58 -11.51 -4.55
N PHE A 81 -3.50 -10.57 -4.68
CA PHE A 81 -4.77 -10.78 -5.35
C PHE A 81 -4.58 -11.23 -6.81
N ILE A 82 -3.77 -10.53 -7.59
CA ILE A 82 -3.47 -10.92 -8.99
C ILE A 82 -2.90 -12.34 -9.05
N ARG A 83 -1.97 -12.68 -8.16
CA ARG A 83 -1.36 -14.02 -8.11
C ARG A 83 -2.33 -15.11 -7.70
N LYS A 84 -3.27 -14.82 -6.79
CA LYS A 84 -4.38 -15.74 -6.47
C LYS A 84 -5.27 -15.95 -7.68
N ALA A 85 -5.63 -14.88 -8.39
CA ALA A 85 -6.45 -14.96 -9.60
C ALA A 85 -5.78 -15.78 -10.73
N GLU A 86 -4.45 -15.73 -10.82
CA GLU A 86 -3.66 -16.57 -11.75
C GLU A 86 -3.48 -18.02 -11.28
N GLY A 87 -3.84 -18.36 -10.04
CA GLY A 87 -3.54 -19.65 -9.43
C GLY A 87 -2.04 -19.89 -9.15
N SER A 88 -1.22 -18.83 -9.22
CA SER A 88 0.24 -18.90 -9.02
C SER A 88 0.67 -18.58 -7.59
N TYR A 89 -0.27 -18.14 -6.74
CA TYR A 89 -0.03 -17.88 -5.32
C TYR A 89 -0.07 -19.16 -4.48
N ASN A 90 1.04 -19.48 -3.82
CA ASN A 90 1.17 -20.71 -3.02
C ASN A 90 0.95 -20.51 -1.51
N GLY A 91 0.52 -19.32 -1.08
CA GLY A 91 0.23 -19.02 0.33
C GLY A 91 1.45 -18.89 1.25
N LYS A 92 2.69 -18.99 0.75
CA LYS A 92 3.89 -19.07 1.61
C LYS A 92 4.50 -17.71 2.00
N SER A 93 4.25 -16.65 1.24
CA SER A 93 4.84 -15.33 1.50
C SER A 93 3.91 -14.21 1.03
N SER A 94 3.74 -13.19 1.85
CA SER A 94 3.11 -11.91 1.51
C SER A 94 4.04 -10.73 1.81
N SER A 95 5.36 -10.99 1.90
CA SER A 95 6.34 -9.94 2.17
C SER A 95 6.42 -8.95 0.99
N LEU A 96 6.77 -7.70 1.29
CA LEU A 96 6.97 -6.67 0.27
C LEU A 96 8.02 -7.10 -0.77
N ARG A 97 9.12 -7.71 -0.32
CA ARG A 97 10.18 -8.21 -1.20
C ARG A 97 9.65 -9.26 -2.18
N TYR A 98 8.85 -10.22 -1.70
CA TYR A 98 8.20 -11.19 -2.58
C TYR A 98 7.27 -10.49 -3.59
N CYS A 99 6.53 -9.47 -3.17
CA CYS A 99 5.61 -8.75 -4.04
C CYS A 99 6.35 -7.94 -5.12
N VAL A 100 7.48 -7.31 -4.79
CA VAL A 100 8.34 -6.63 -5.78
C VAL A 100 8.89 -7.63 -6.80
N THR A 101 9.46 -8.76 -6.37
CA THR A 101 9.92 -9.79 -7.31
C THR A 101 8.76 -10.40 -8.13
N SER A 102 7.57 -10.51 -7.54
CA SER A 102 6.38 -10.95 -8.27
C SER A 102 5.98 -9.93 -9.32
N TYR A 103 6.06 -8.64 -9.01
CA TYR A 103 5.78 -7.57 -9.95
C TYR A 103 6.73 -7.60 -11.15
N ASP A 104 8.01 -7.92 -10.93
CA ASP A 104 9.01 -8.06 -12.01
C ASP A 104 8.65 -9.07 -13.09
N THR A 105 7.85 -10.07 -12.76
CA THR A 105 7.39 -11.07 -13.73
C THR A 105 5.99 -10.78 -14.28
N LEU A 106 5.27 -9.80 -13.71
CA LEU A 106 4.00 -9.30 -14.26
C LEU A 106 4.22 -8.21 -15.31
N VAL A 107 5.25 -7.38 -15.14
CA VAL A 107 5.54 -6.22 -16.01
C VAL A 107 6.89 -6.41 -16.70
N SER A 108 6.85 -6.66 -18.01
CA SER A 108 8.06 -6.92 -18.82
C SER A 108 8.78 -5.66 -19.30
N ASN A 109 8.11 -4.50 -19.29
CA ASN A 109 8.61 -3.23 -19.81
C ASN A 109 8.63 -2.13 -18.74
N GLN A 110 9.10 -2.46 -17.54
CA GLN A 110 9.22 -1.48 -16.46
C GLN A 110 10.17 -0.33 -16.83
N LYS A 111 9.77 0.88 -16.46
CA LYS A 111 10.65 2.05 -16.53
C LYS A 111 11.74 1.97 -15.46
N GLU A 112 12.82 2.71 -15.64
CA GLU A 112 13.89 2.72 -14.62
C GLU A 112 13.43 3.38 -13.32
N GLU A 113 12.69 4.49 -13.40
CA GLU A 113 12.13 5.20 -12.24
C GLU A 113 11.21 4.31 -11.39
N GLU A 114 10.40 3.49 -12.05
CA GLU A 114 9.52 2.48 -11.44
C GLU A 114 10.32 1.42 -10.64
N LYS A 115 11.38 0.87 -11.24
CA LYS A 115 12.26 -0.09 -10.58
C LYS A 115 12.97 0.52 -9.37
N GLN A 116 13.53 1.72 -9.54
CA GLN A 116 14.23 2.42 -8.47
C GLN A 116 13.27 2.77 -7.32
N PHE A 117 12.05 3.24 -7.64
CA PHE A 117 11.02 3.48 -6.64
C PHE A 117 10.69 2.23 -5.83
N LEU A 118 10.43 1.09 -6.49
CA LEU A 118 10.13 -0.17 -5.79
C LEU A 118 11.33 -0.69 -4.97
N GLY A 119 12.56 -0.47 -5.46
CA GLY A 119 13.78 -0.78 -4.72
C GLY A 119 13.87 0.00 -3.41
N GLU A 120 13.66 1.31 -3.46
CA GLU A 120 13.67 2.18 -2.27
C GLU A 120 12.46 1.92 -1.35
N LEU A 121 11.30 1.52 -1.90
CA LEU A 121 10.12 1.14 -1.12
C LEU A 121 10.42 -0.01 -0.15
N LEU A 122 11.37 -0.91 -0.48
CA LEU A 122 11.80 -1.98 0.41
C LEU A 122 12.42 -1.45 1.71
N LEU A 123 12.98 -0.24 1.69
CA LEU A 123 13.62 0.41 2.82
C LEU A 123 12.63 1.20 3.70
N ARG A 124 11.33 1.23 3.34
CA ARG A 124 10.31 1.99 4.10
C ARG A 124 10.30 1.70 5.60
N ASN A 125 10.52 0.44 6.00
CA ASN A 125 10.54 0.03 7.40
C ASN A 125 11.75 0.65 8.13
N GLU A 126 12.89 0.77 7.45
CA GLU A 126 14.08 1.43 7.99
C GLU A 126 13.81 2.93 8.15
N ILE A 127 13.15 3.55 7.15
CA ILE A 127 12.78 4.96 7.16
C ILE A 127 11.85 5.30 8.34
N THR A 128 10.89 4.43 8.68
CA THR A 128 9.90 4.74 9.71
C THR A 128 10.23 4.23 11.11
N HIS A 129 11.13 3.25 11.26
CA HIS A 129 11.36 2.60 12.56
C HIS A 129 12.81 2.63 13.06
N ASP A 130 13.82 2.92 12.22
CA ASP A 130 15.21 2.98 12.65
C ASP A 130 15.61 4.39 13.09
N TYR A 131 15.30 4.71 14.35
CA TYR A 131 15.65 6.00 14.95
C TYR A 131 17.16 6.16 15.22
N PHE A 132 17.93 5.07 15.25
CA PHE A 132 19.39 5.13 15.47
C PHE A 132 20.12 5.69 14.23
N ASN A 133 19.62 5.38 13.03
CA ASN A 133 20.18 5.85 11.76
C ASN A 133 19.28 6.88 11.04
N ARG A 134 18.46 7.61 11.80
CA ARG A 134 17.43 8.53 11.27
C ARG A 134 17.96 9.48 10.19
N GLU A 135 19.14 10.05 10.37
CA GLU A 135 19.72 10.99 9.38
C GLU A 135 20.00 10.32 8.03
N ILE A 136 20.54 9.10 8.05
CA ILE A 136 20.82 8.33 6.84
C ILE A 136 19.51 8.02 6.12
N HIS A 137 18.50 7.61 6.86
CA HIS A 137 17.19 7.25 6.28
C HIS A 137 16.42 8.46 5.76
N LEU A 138 16.53 9.62 6.42
CA LEU A 138 15.99 10.88 5.90
C LEU A 138 16.65 11.26 4.57
N ARG A 139 17.98 11.09 4.45
CA ARG A 139 18.68 11.34 3.17
C ARG A 139 18.21 10.40 2.07
N LYS A 140 17.98 9.12 2.38
CA LYS A 140 17.39 8.16 1.42
C LYS A 140 15.98 8.57 1.00
N LEU A 141 15.13 8.95 1.96
CA LEU A 141 13.78 9.43 1.68
C LEU A 141 13.79 10.66 0.76
N ILE A 142 14.66 11.64 1.05
CA ILE A 142 14.84 12.83 0.20
C ILE A 142 15.32 12.43 -1.20
N ALA A 143 16.26 11.49 -1.31
CA ALA A 143 16.75 11.00 -2.60
C ALA A 143 15.64 10.30 -3.42
N LEU A 144 14.80 9.49 -2.78
CA LEU A 144 13.59 8.92 -3.41
C LEU A 144 12.67 10.03 -3.90
N MET A 145 12.35 10.99 -3.03
CA MET A 145 11.44 12.10 -3.38
C MET A 145 11.95 12.88 -4.58
N GLN A 146 13.26 13.15 -4.64
CA GLN A 146 13.88 13.93 -5.69
C GLN A 146 13.89 13.22 -7.05
N ASN A 147 14.22 11.93 -7.06
CA ASN A 147 14.64 11.26 -8.28
C ASN A 147 13.64 10.21 -8.77
N TYR A 148 12.84 9.62 -7.88
CA TYR A 148 12.09 8.40 -8.18
C TYR A 148 10.62 8.47 -7.77
N SER A 149 10.13 9.61 -7.25
CA SER A 149 8.76 9.73 -6.77
C SER A 149 7.70 9.51 -7.86
N ASP A 150 7.96 9.94 -9.10
CA ASP A 150 7.05 9.71 -10.23
C ASP A 150 6.89 8.21 -10.56
N GLY A 151 7.88 7.36 -10.20
CA GLY A 151 7.79 5.91 -10.31
C GLY A 151 6.63 5.29 -9.52
N ALA A 152 6.12 5.96 -8.48
CA ALA A 152 4.91 5.53 -7.76
C ALA A 152 3.67 5.53 -8.66
N LEU A 153 3.54 6.54 -9.52
CA LEU A 153 2.43 6.65 -10.48
C LEU A 153 2.57 5.60 -11.58
N ASP A 154 3.80 5.36 -12.06
CA ASP A 154 4.07 4.32 -13.06
C ASP A 154 3.62 2.94 -12.56
N VAL A 155 3.97 2.58 -11.32
CA VAL A 155 3.53 1.30 -10.71
C VAL A 155 2.00 1.23 -10.65
N TYR A 156 1.33 2.29 -10.21
CA TYR A 156 -0.14 2.34 -10.18
C TYR A 156 -0.75 2.13 -11.58
N GLU A 157 -0.22 2.80 -12.61
CA GLU A 157 -0.72 2.67 -13.97
C GLU A 157 -0.57 1.25 -14.51
N GLN A 158 0.57 0.61 -14.24
CA GLN A 158 0.81 -0.77 -14.65
C GLN A 158 -0.11 -1.76 -13.96
N LEU A 159 -0.30 -1.64 -12.64
CA LEU A 159 -1.24 -2.48 -11.90
C LEU A 159 -2.68 -2.30 -12.39
N THR A 160 -3.08 -1.06 -12.69
CA THR A 160 -4.39 -0.77 -13.27
C THR A 160 -4.56 -1.46 -14.62
N LYS A 161 -3.56 -1.37 -15.50
CA LYS A 161 -3.56 -2.04 -16.81
C LYS A 161 -3.63 -3.56 -16.67
N ILE A 162 -2.90 -4.15 -15.72
CA ILE A 162 -2.94 -5.59 -15.46
C ILE A 162 -4.35 -6.02 -15.01
N CYS A 163 -4.94 -5.31 -14.06
CA CYS A 163 -6.29 -5.62 -13.57
C CYS A 163 -7.35 -5.46 -14.67
N GLN A 164 -7.22 -4.46 -15.53
CA GLN A 164 -8.07 -4.28 -16.71
C GLN A 164 -7.93 -5.44 -17.70
N ASN A 165 -6.69 -5.76 -18.11
CA ASN A 165 -6.42 -6.78 -19.13
C ASN A 165 -6.80 -8.20 -18.68
N LYS A 166 -6.91 -8.44 -17.37
CA LYS A 166 -7.29 -9.73 -16.78
C LYS A 166 -8.75 -9.77 -16.31
N ASP A 167 -9.56 -8.76 -16.63
CA ASP A 167 -10.97 -8.65 -16.23
C ASP A 167 -11.19 -8.79 -14.71
N LEU A 168 -10.32 -8.15 -13.92
CA LEU A 168 -10.32 -8.24 -12.46
C LEU A 168 -11.05 -7.08 -11.77
N LEU A 169 -11.48 -6.05 -12.50
CA LEU A 169 -12.04 -4.83 -11.90
C LEU A 169 -13.36 -5.07 -11.14
N ASP A 170 -14.17 -6.03 -11.55
CA ASP A 170 -15.44 -6.32 -10.85
C ASP A 170 -15.28 -7.28 -9.66
N LYS A 171 -14.03 -7.61 -9.30
CA LYS A 171 -13.70 -8.54 -8.22
C LYS A 171 -13.43 -7.82 -6.91
N TYR A 172 -13.46 -8.60 -5.84
CA TYR A 172 -13.13 -8.16 -4.49
C TYR A 172 -11.80 -8.76 -4.06
N VAL A 173 -10.99 -7.92 -3.41
CA VAL A 173 -9.81 -8.35 -2.66
C VAL A 173 -10.28 -8.68 -1.25
N ASP A 174 -10.10 -9.93 -0.85
CA ASP A 174 -10.38 -10.41 0.50
C ASP A 174 -9.06 -10.80 1.18
N LYS A 175 -8.69 -10.10 2.25
CA LYS A 175 -7.47 -10.40 3.02
C LYS A 175 -7.59 -11.69 3.83
N ASN A 176 -8.80 -12.11 4.15
CA ASN A 176 -9.10 -13.31 4.94
C ASN A 176 -9.29 -14.55 4.08
N ALA A 177 -9.46 -14.40 2.76
CA ALA A 177 -9.58 -15.52 1.83
C ALA A 177 -8.34 -16.41 1.89
N LYS A 178 -8.48 -17.53 2.61
CA LYS A 178 -7.50 -18.62 2.62
C LYS A 178 -7.45 -19.26 1.23
N VAL A 179 -6.24 -19.63 0.81
CA VAL A 179 -5.99 -20.48 -0.36
C VAL A 179 -6.59 -21.85 -0.12
#